data_AF-A0A966XS83-F1
#
_entry.id   AF-A0A966XS83-F1
#
_cell.length_a   1.000
_cell.length_b   1.000
_cell.length_c   1.000
_cell.angle_alpha   90.00
_cell.angle_beta   90.00
_cell.angle_gamma   90.00
#
_symmetry.space_group_name_H-M   'P 1'
#
loop_
_entity.id
_entity.type
_entity.pdbx_description
1 polymer ?
#
loop_
_entity_poly.entity_id
_entity_poly.type
_entity_poly.pdbx_seq_one_letter_code
_entity_poly.pdbx_strand_id
1 'polypeptide(L)' 'MTKSTKGLTVRLAAPVRGSHGNAAAMAFEVDAPAPGGARVTIRVIDVMTFNAQGQFSSMRAFWAPDDMDPG' A
#
# COMPACT_ATOMS: atom_id res chain seq x y z
N MET A 1 8.65 3.14 8.50
CA MET A 1 9.31 3.99 7.46
C MET A 1 8.21 4.71 6.72
N THR A 2 8.15 6.04 6.83
CA THR A 2 7.15 6.87 6.15
C THR A 2 7.81 7.50 4.93
N LYS A 3 7.22 7.35 3.75
CA LYS A 3 7.74 7.94 2.51
C LYS A 3 6.70 8.94 1.99
N SER A 4 7.12 10.19 1.75
CA SER A 4 6.25 11.28 1.28
C SER A 4 6.70 11.74 -0.10
N THR A 5 5.76 11.88 -1.05
CA THR A 5 6.04 12.41 -2.39
C THR A 5 4.78 13.10 -2.92
N LYS A 6 4.90 14.35 -3.42
CA LYS A 6 3.78 15.15 -3.99
C LYS A 6 2.46 15.02 -3.21
N GLY A 7 2.51 15.20 -1.90
CA GLY A 7 1.32 15.22 -1.04
C GLY A 7 0.72 13.85 -0.73
N LEU A 8 1.34 12.74 -1.13
CA LEU A 8 0.96 11.39 -0.72
C LEU A 8 1.90 10.88 0.38
N THR A 9 1.34 10.31 1.44
CA THR A 9 2.11 9.71 2.55
C THR A 9 1.73 8.25 2.70
N VAL A 10 2.72 7.36 2.72
CA VAL A 10 2.51 5.91 2.92
C VAL A 10 3.09 5.47 4.24
N ARG A 11 2.33 4.68 5.01
CA ARG A 11 2.75 4.11 6.30
C ARG A 11 2.38 2.64 6.37
N LEU A 12 3.31 1.81 6.84
CA LEU A 12 3.01 0.41 7.15
C LEU A 12 2.02 0.32 8.32
N ALA A 13 0.94 -0.42 8.13
CA ALA A 13 -0.02 -0.75 9.19
C ALA A 13 0.42 -1.98 10.00
N ALA A 14 1.26 -2.83 9.39
CA ALA A 14 1.84 -4.01 10.03
C ALA A 14 3.22 -4.35 9.43
N PRO A 15 4.05 -5.18 10.10
CA PRO A 15 5.27 -5.72 9.50
C PRO A 15 4.96 -6.51 8.21
N VAL A 16 5.79 -6.32 7.18
CA VAL A 16 5.70 -7.07 5.92
C VAL A 16 5.84 -8.56 6.19
N ARG A 17 5.03 -9.39 5.51
CA ARG A 17 5.08 -10.85 5.60
C ARG A 17 5.53 -11.44 4.28
N GLY A 18 6.66 -12.13 4.29
CA GLY A 18 7.11 -12.95 3.16
C GLY A 18 6.45 -14.32 3.19
N SER A 19 6.30 -14.93 2.02
CA SER A 19 5.75 -16.29 1.86
C SER A 19 6.77 -17.42 2.05
N HIS A 20 8.06 -17.10 2.24
CA HIS A 20 9.20 -18.02 2.07
C HIS A 20 9.39 -18.57 0.63
N GLY A 21 8.59 -18.09 -0.32
CA GLY A 21 8.77 -18.30 -1.76
C GLY A 21 8.95 -16.98 -2.50
N ASN A 22 8.27 -16.82 -3.64
CA ASN A 22 8.40 -15.65 -4.50
C ASN A 22 7.34 -14.57 -4.26
N ALA A 23 6.66 -14.57 -3.10
CA ALA A 23 5.60 -13.60 -2.79
C ALA A 23 5.78 -12.93 -1.42
N ALA A 24 5.24 -11.71 -1.29
CA ALA A 24 5.13 -10.98 -0.04
C ALA A 24 3.79 -10.24 0.04
N ALA A 25 3.30 -10.02 1.26
CA ALA A 25 2.12 -9.23 1.55
C ALA A 25 2.45 -8.06 2.49
N MET A 26 1.85 -6.91 2.22
CA MET A 26 2.06 -5.67 2.96
C MET A 26 0.72 -4.98 3.22
N ALA A 27 0.42 -4.72 4.49
CA ALA A 27 -0.70 -3.86 4.89
C ALA A 27 -0.17 -2.44 5.15
N PHE A 28 -0.79 -1.44 4.54
CA PHE A 28 -0.39 -0.05 4.65
C PHE A 28 -1.56 0.91 4.50
N GLU A 29 -1.35 2.12 4.99
CA GLU A 29 -2.26 3.25 4.84
C GLU A 29 -1.65 4.26 3.87
N VAL A 30 -2.51 4.80 3.01
CA VAL A 30 -2.17 5.86 2.06
C VAL A 30 -2.95 7.11 2.43
N ASP A 31 -2.26 8.12 2.97
CA ASP A 31 -2.83 9.46 3.11
C ASP A 31 -2.69 10.18 1.77
N ALA A 32 -3.80 10.43 1.08
CA ALA A 32 -3.84 11.06 -0.23
C ALA A 32 -4.63 12.39 -0.22
N PRO A 33 -4.28 13.34 -1.10
CA PRO A 33 -5.11 14.52 -1.31
C PRO A 33 -6.40 14.14 -2.05
N ALA A 34 -7.50 14.79 -1.69
CA ALA A 34 -8.82 14.63 -2.30
C ALA A 34 -9.32 15.97 -2.88
N PRO A 35 -10.36 15.97 -3.73
CA PRO A 35 -10.95 17.19 -4.27
C PRO A 35 -11.36 18.18 -3.16
N GLY A 36 -11.25 19.48 -3.44
CA GLY A 36 -11.60 20.53 -2.46
C GLY A 36 -10.56 20.75 -1.35
N GLY A 37 -9.37 20.16 -1.45
CA GLY A 37 -8.30 20.31 -0.45
C GLY A 37 -8.44 19.37 0.75
N ALA A 38 -9.43 18.47 0.73
CA ALA A 38 -9.61 17.43 1.74
C ALA A 38 -8.49 16.38 1.66
N ARG A 39 -8.43 15.53 2.68
CA ARG A 39 -7.55 14.36 2.73
C ARG A 39 -8.36 13.10 2.96
N VAL A 40 -7.86 11.99 2.42
CA VAL A 40 -8.42 10.66 2.60
C VAL A 40 -7.30 9.71 2.98
N THR A 41 -7.59 8.81 3.91
CA THR A 41 -6.72 7.68 4.23
C THR A 41 -7.33 6.42 3.64
N ILE A 42 -6.57 5.70 2.83
CA ILE A 42 -7.00 4.44 2.19
C ILE A 42 -6.23 3.29 2.85
N ARG A 43 -6.95 2.28 3.35
CA ARG A 43 -6.35 1.07 3.91
C ARG A 43 -6.19 0.03 2.81
N VAL A 44 -4.96 -0.45 2.59
CA VAL A 44 -4.62 -1.30 1.44
C VAL A 44 -3.82 -2.52 1.91
N ILE A 45 -4.10 -3.68 1.30
CA ILE A 45 -3.20 -4.83 1.33
C ILE A 45 -2.66 -5.06 -0.07
N ASP A 46 -1.35 -4.98 -0.25
CA ASP A 46 -0.71 -5.40 -1.50
C ASP A 46 -0.16 -6.82 -1.35
N VAL A 47 -0.43 -7.66 -2.36
CA VAL A 47 0.27 -8.93 -2.56
C VAL A 47 1.13 -8.81 -3.80
N MET A 48 2.44 -8.91 -3.62
CA MET A 48 3.44 -8.81 -4.67
C MET A 48 4.06 -10.18 -4.95
N THR A 49 4.40 -10.45 -6.21
CA THR A 49 5.28 -11.55 -6.60
C THR A 49 6.58 -11.03 -7.18
N PHE A 50 7.62 -11.85 -7.11
CA PHE A 50 8.96 -11.55 -7.60
C PHE A 50 9.43 -12.64 -8.59
N ASN A 51 10.28 -12.27 -9.54
CA ASN A 51 10.93 -13.22 -10.44
C ASN A 51 12.18 -13.83 -9.80
N ALA A 52 12.85 -14.75 -10.50
CA ALA A 52 14.06 -15.42 -10.01
C ALA A 52 15.24 -14.48 -9.75
N GLN A 53 15.23 -13.27 -10.34
CA GLN A 53 16.23 -12.22 -10.13
C GLN A 53 15.88 -11.31 -8.93
N GLY A 54 14.80 -11.62 -8.20
CA GLY A 54 14.33 -10.81 -7.07
C GLY A 54 13.65 -9.51 -7.49
N GLN A 55 13.34 -9.33 -8.78
CA GLN A 55 12.62 -8.16 -9.28
C GLN A 55 11.12 -8.36 -9.12
N PHE A 56 10.41 -7.28 -8.84
CA PHE A 56 8.96 -7.26 -8.83
C PHE A 56 8.38 -7.73 -10.18
N SER A 57 7.44 -8.69 -10.15
CA SER A 57 6.82 -9.27 -11.35
C SER A 57 5.31 -9.04 -11.45
N SER A 58 4.59 -8.94 -10.32
CA SER A 58 3.16 -8.62 -10.30
C SER A 58 2.72 -8.06 -8.94
N MET A 59 1.64 -7.27 -8.95
CA MET A 59 0.99 -6.71 -7.75
C MET A 59 -0.52 -6.89 -7.87
N ARG A 60 -1.14 -7.25 -6.76
CA ARG A 60 -2.59 -7.13 -6.56
C ARG A 60 -2.80 -6.26 -5.34
N ALA A 61 -3.45 -5.13 -5.54
CA ALA A 61 -3.86 -4.23 -4.48
C ALA A 61 -5.30 -4.55 -4.08
N PHE A 62 -5.49 -4.91 -2.82
CA PHE A 62 -6.80 -5.21 -2.24
C PHE A 62 -7.27 -4.01 -1.42
N TRP A 63 -8.30 -3.34 -1.93
CA TRP A 63 -9.04 -2.25 -1.28
C TRP A 63 -10.35 -2.01 -2.04
N ALA A 64 -11.31 -1.37 -1.39
CA ALA A 64 -12.60 -0.95 -1.92
C ALA A 64 -12.94 0.47 -1.42
N PRO A 65 -14.01 1.12 -1.94
CA PRO A 65 -14.42 2.43 -1.45
C PRO A 65 -14.65 2.50 0.08
N ASP A 66 -15.12 1.41 0.68
CA ASP A 66 -15.37 1.33 2.13
C ASP A 66 -14.08 1.29 2.97
N ASP A 67 -12.92 1.09 2.34
CA ASP A 67 -11.60 1.17 2.99
C ASP A 67 -11.06 2.62 3.04
N MET A 68 -11.84 3.59 2.54
CA MET A 68 -11.53 5.03 2.61
C MET A 68 -12.09 5.66 3.87
N ASP A 69 -11.24 6.33 4.62
CA ASP A 69 -11.58 7.13 5.81
C ASP A 69 -11.35 8.62 5.50
N PRO A 70 -12.30 9.52 5.79
CA PRO A 70 -11.99 10.95 5.83
C PRO A 70 -10.83 11.19 6.82
N GLY A 71 -9.73 11.72 6.29
CA GLY A 71 -8.49 11.96 7.05
C GLY A 71 -8.53 13.23 7.89
#